data_AF-A0A844Y2Y5-F1
#
_entry.id   AF-A0A844Y2Y5-F1
#
_cell.length_a   1.000
_cell.length_b   1.000
_cell.length_c   1.000
_cell.angle_alpha   90.00
_cell.angle_beta   90.00
_cell.angle_gamma   90.00
#
_symmetry.space_group_name_H-M   'P 1'
#
loop_
_entity.id
_entity.type
_entity.pdbx_description
1 polymer ?
#
loop_
_entity_poly.entity_id
_entity_poly.type
_entity_poly.pdbx_seq_one_letter_code
_entity_poly.pdbx_strand_id
1 'polypeptide(L)'
;MGQQGEPSVEEILDSIKKVIARDSEQRGEMIADRRKRRGLVTEAAEPADAEEAEEVLELGADLGEELVVEADDVEASAAALLDDGDDEEDALTRGDTREAMRQNFAALAMLAQPGKQPQIVRQGETSLEGLTRELLRPMLAEWLDKNLPGMVEELVKAEIARIAGKKS
;
A
#
# COMPACT_ATOMS: atom_id res chain seq x y z
N MET A 1 -30.78 40.96 23.22
CA MET A 1 -30.14 40.38 22.02
C MET A 1 -29.09 39.41 22.52
N GLY A 2 -29.37 38.10 22.50
CA GLY A 2 -28.49 37.08 23.06
C GLY A 2 -28.66 35.78 22.30
N GLN A 3 -27.66 35.50 21.46
CA GLN A 3 -27.20 34.20 20.94
C GLN A 3 -28.27 33.10 20.83
N GLN A 4 -29.10 33.20 19.80
CA GLN A 4 -29.72 32.05 19.14
C GLN A 4 -28.90 31.83 17.87
N GLY A 5 -27.99 30.86 17.83
CA GLY A 5 -27.25 30.62 16.58
C GLY A 5 -26.05 29.68 16.62
N GLU A 6 -25.53 29.28 17.77
CA GLU A 6 -24.44 28.30 17.80
C GLU A 6 -25.02 26.89 18.01
N PRO A 7 -24.91 25.98 17.02
CA PRO A 7 -25.41 24.62 17.15
C PRO A 7 -24.69 23.90 18.29
N SER A 8 -25.44 23.12 19.07
CA SER A 8 -24.88 22.35 20.17
C SER A 8 -23.88 21.31 19.64
N VAL A 9 -22.84 21.00 20.42
CA VAL A 9 -21.84 19.98 20.06
C VAL A 9 -22.50 18.64 19.75
N GLU A 10 -23.55 18.28 20.48
CA GLU A 10 -24.31 17.04 20.25
C GLU A 10 -25.04 17.06 18.90
N GLU A 11 -25.59 18.21 18.49
CA GLU A 11 -26.24 18.38 17.18
C GLU A 11 -25.21 18.30 16.03
N ILE A 12 -24.01 18.84 16.25
CA ILE A 12 -22.89 18.72 15.29
C ILE A 12 -22.50 17.25 15.13
N LEU A 13 -22.36 16.51 16.22
CA LEU A 13 -21.99 15.09 16.19
C LEU A 13 -23.08 14.21 15.57
N ASP A 14 -24.35 14.48 15.87
CA ASP A 14 -25.47 13.76 15.26
C ASP A 14 -25.59 14.05 13.75
N SER A 15 -25.32 15.29 13.33
CA SER A 15 -25.27 15.66 11.90
C SER A 15 -24.13 14.94 11.17
N ILE A 16 -22.92 14.90 11.75
CA ILE A 16 -21.77 14.17 11.18
C ILE A 16 -22.08 12.67 11.09
N LYS A 17 -22.63 12.07 12.17
CA LYS A 17 -23.00 10.65 12.18
C LYS A 17 -24.04 10.32 11.10
N LYS A 18 -25.05 11.18 10.93
CA LYS A 18 -26.09 11.01 9.91
C LYS A 18 -25.55 11.13 8.48
N VAL A 19 -24.60 12.05 8.25
CA VAL A 19 -23.94 12.20 6.95
C VAL A 19 -23.05 11.00 6.65
N ILE A 20 -22.27 10.51 7.62
CA ILE A 20 -21.41 9.32 7.43
C ILE A 20 -22.24 8.07 7.18
N ALA A 21 -23.34 7.86 7.92
CA ALA A 21 -24.23 6.72 7.69
C ALA A 21 -24.79 6.77 6.26
N ARG A 22 -25.30 7.93 5.84
CA ARG A 22 -25.82 8.13 4.48
C ARG A 22 -24.76 7.94 3.39
N ASP A 23 -23.53 8.43 3.60
CA ASP A 23 -22.43 8.25 2.64
C ASP A 23 -21.95 6.78 2.58
N SER A 24 -21.94 6.08 3.72
CA SER A 24 -21.61 4.65 3.77
C SER A 24 -22.63 3.78 3.04
N GLU A 25 -23.92 4.09 3.17
CA GLU A 25 -25.01 3.44 2.44
C GLU A 25 -24.92 3.73 0.94
N GLN A 26 -24.75 5.00 0.54
CA GLN A 26 -24.61 5.38 -0.87
C GLN A 26 -23.36 4.77 -1.52
N ARG A 27 -22.22 4.74 -0.82
CA ARG A 27 -21.02 4.04 -1.32
C ARG A 27 -21.25 2.54 -1.44
N GLY A 28 -21.93 1.93 -0.48
CA GLY A 28 -22.31 0.51 -0.53
C GLY A 28 -23.19 0.19 -1.73
N GLU A 29 -24.20 1.02 -1.98
CA GLU A 29 -25.09 0.89 -3.14
C GLU A 29 -24.35 1.10 -4.46
N MET A 30 -23.46 2.10 -4.57
CA MET A 30 -22.65 2.29 -5.77
C MET A 30 -21.69 1.13 -6.04
N ILE A 31 -21.09 0.55 -5.00
CA ILE A 31 -20.23 -0.63 -5.12
C ILE A 31 -21.08 -1.85 -5.55
N ALA A 32 -22.27 -2.03 -4.97
CA ALA A 32 -23.18 -3.11 -5.31
C ALA A 32 -23.69 -3.01 -6.76
N ASP A 33 -24.08 -1.81 -7.21
CA ASP A 33 -24.56 -1.57 -8.57
C ASP A 33 -23.43 -1.75 -9.59
N ARG A 34 -22.20 -1.33 -9.26
CA ARG A 34 -21.02 -1.58 -10.08
C ARG A 34 -20.70 -3.07 -10.20
N ARG A 35 -20.82 -3.84 -9.11
CA ARG A 35 -20.65 -5.31 -9.12
C ARG A 35 -21.71 -6.00 -9.97
N LYS A 36 -22.97 -5.58 -9.84
CA LYS A 36 -24.11 -6.11 -10.60
C LYS A 36 -23.98 -5.81 -12.10
N ARG A 37 -23.57 -4.60 -12.48
CA ARG A 37 -23.30 -4.23 -13.88
C ARG A 37 -22.11 -4.96 -14.48
N ARG A 38 -21.10 -5.30 -13.68
CA ARG A 38 -19.90 -6.00 -14.13
C ARG A 38 -20.06 -7.53 -14.17
N GLY A 39 -21.23 -8.06 -13.81
CA GLY A 39 -21.53 -9.50 -13.91
C GLY A 39 -20.64 -10.40 -13.04
N LEU A 40 -19.92 -9.84 -12.05
CA LEU A 40 -19.16 -10.68 -11.11
C LEU A 40 -20.15 -11.36 -10.17
N VAL A 41 -20.42 -12.64 -10.47
CA VAL A 41 -20.91 -13.59 -9.48
C VAL A 41 -19.97 -13.53 -8.28
N THR A 42 -20.53 -13.49 -7.08
CA THR A 42 -19.76 -13.64 -5.84
C THR A 42 -19.21 -15.06 -5.79
N GLU A 43 -18.11 -15.28 -6.48
CA GLU A 43 -17.19 -16.33 -6.10
C GLU A 43 -16.53 -15.85 -4.81
N ALA A 44 -16.71 -16.62 -3.73
CA ALA A 44 -15.94 -16.41 -2.52
C ALA A 44 -14.47 -16.40 -2.94
N ALA A 45 -13.69 -15.41 -2.49
CA ALA A 45 -12.26 -15.39 -2.74
C ALA A 45 -11.69 -16.72 -2.22
N GLU A 46 -11.32 -17.62 -3.12
CA GLU A 46 -10.50 -18.76 -2.77
C GLU A 46 -9.19 -18.22 -2.20
N PRO A 47 -8.60 -18.88 -1.19
CA PRO A 47 -7.25 -18.54 -0.78
C PRO A 47 -6.36 -18.69 -2.02
N ALA A 48 -5.65 -17.63 -2.38
CA ALA A 48 -4.66 -17.67 -3.46
C ALA A 48 -3.80 -18.93 -3.26
N ASP A 49 -3.81 -19.82 -4.25
CA ASP A 49 -2.97 -21.02 -4.20
C ASP A 49 -1.50 -20.58 -4.15
N ALA A 50 -0.63 -21.40 -3.57
CA ALA A 50 0.78 -21.06 -3.40
C ALA A 50 1.45 -20.72 -4.75
N GLU A 51 0.97 -21.31 -5.85
CA GLU A 51 1.44 -21.02 -7.22
C GLU A 51 0.98 -19.64 -7.74
N GLU A 52 -0.20 -19.15 -7.33
CA GLU A 52 -0.72 -17.84 -7.75
C GLU A 52 -0.06 -16.68 -6.99
N ALA A 53 0.43 -16.95 -5.77
CA ALA A 53 1.25 -16.00 -4.99
C ALA A 53 2.68 -15.86 -5.53
N GLU A 54 3.14 -16.79 -6.39
CA GLU A 54 4.42 -16.69 -7.10
C GLU A 54 4.31 -15.83 -8.38
N GLU A 55 3.09 -15.56 -8.89
CA GLU A 55 2.82 -14.60 -9.97
C GLU A 55 2.81 -13.13 -9.48
N VAL A 56 3.67 -12.78 -8.52
CA VAL A 56 3.92 -11.36 -8.21
C VAL A 56 4.90 -10.82 -9.25
N LEU A 57 4.37 -10.08 -10.22
CA LEU A 57 5.18 -9.38 -11.23
C LEU A 57 6.07 -8.33 -10.56
N GLU A 58 7.36 -8.65 -10.38
CA GLU A 58 8.39 -7.75 -9.88
C GLU A 58 8.80 -6.74 -10.96
N LEU A 59 8.08 -5.61 -11.03
CA LEU A 59 8.24 -4.56 -12.07
C LEU A 59 9.59 -3.78 -11.98
N GLY A 60 10.53 -4.21 -11.15
CA GLY A 60 11.71 -3.42 -10.78
C GLY A 60 13.07 -4.05 -11.08
N ALA A 61 13.15 -5.36 -11.30
CA ALA A 61 14.44 -6.06 -11.37
C ALA A 61 14.86 -6.45 -12.80
N ASP A 62 13.93 -6.92 -13.64
CA ASP A 62 14.29 -7.54 -14.94
C ASP A 62 14.30 -6.60 -16.16
N LEU A 63 13.79 -5.36 -16.05
CA LEU A 63 13.84 -4.42 -17.17
C LEU A 63 15.26 -3.93 -17.53
N GLY A 64 16.28 -4.29 -16.71
CA GLY A 64 17.67 -3.98 -16.96
C GLY A 64 18.47 -5.09 -17.66
N GLU A 65 18.00 -6.34 -17.62
CA GLU A 65 18.76 -7.50 -18.13
C GLU A 65 18.02 -8.31 -19.21
N GLU A 66 16.69 -8.26 -19.32
CA GLU A 66 15.93 -8.96 -20.38
C GLU A 66 15.74 -8.12 -21.66
N LEU A 67 16.77 -7.39 -22.07
CA LEU A 67 16.86 -6.82 -23.42
C LEU A 67 18.17 -7.24 -24.10
N VAL A 68 18.57 -8.50 -23.91
CA VAL A 68 19.56 -9.14 -24.79
C VAL A 68 18.82 -9.71 -25.99
N VAL A 69 18.35 -8.82 -26.87
CA VAL A 69 17.98 -9.22 -28.22
C VAL A 69 19.29 -9.53 -28.95
N GLU A 70 19.39 -10.69 -29.62
CA GLU A 70 20.57 -11.04 -30.40
C GLU A 70 20.89 -9.88 -31.37
N ALA A 71 22.11 -9.34 -31.27
CA ALA A 71 22.50 -8.05 -31.84
C ALA A 71 22.24 -7.91 -33.35
N ASP A 72 22.11 -9.02 -34.09
CA ASP A 72 21.82 -9.03 -35.52
C ASP A 72 20.34 -8.78 -35.87
N ASP A 73 19.38 -9.21 -35.03
CA ASP A 73 17.94 -9.03 -35.30
C ASP A 73 17.38 -7.71 -34.74
N VAL A 74 18.03 -7.14 -33.71
CA VAL A 74 17.68 -5.81 -33.18
C VAL A 74 18.13 -4.69 -34.10
N GLU A 75 19.22 -4.80 -34.85
CA GLU A 75 19.57 -3.72 -35.78
C GLU A 75 18.55 -3.59 -36.90
N ALA A 76 18.00 -4.71 -37.40
CA ALA A 76 16.95 -4.68 -38.42
C ALA A 76 15.60 -4.17 -37.89
N SER A 77 15.24 -4.51 -36.65
CA SER A 77 13.96 -4.14 -36.02
C SER A 77 14.00 -2.77 -35.32
N ALA A 78 15.12 -2.40 -34.70
CA ALA A 78 15.34 -1.08 -34.12
C ALA A 78 15.63 -0.03 -35.19
N ALA A 79 16.29 -0.36 -36.31
CA ALA A 79 16.35 0.56 -37.45
C ALA A 79 14.98 0.79 -38.11
N ALA A 80 14.03 -0.16 -37.98
CA ALA A 80 12.65 0.00 -38.45
C ALA A 80 11.76 0.78 -37.46
N LEU A 81 12.13 0.87 -36.17
CA LEU A 81 11.44 1.66 -35.14
C LEU A 81 12.12 3.02 -34.86
N LEU A 82 13.35 3.20 -35.33
CA LEU A 82 14.07 4.47 -35.41
C LEU A 82 14.02 5.00 -36.85
N ASP A 83 12.89 4.82 -37.53
CA ASP A 83 12.52 5.71 -38.62
C ASP A 83 12.26 7.10 -38.00
N ASP A 84 13.35 7.83 -37.75
CA ASP A 84 13.40 9.23 -37.31
C ASP A 84 12.91 10.18 -38.42
N GLY A 85 12.16 9.66 -39.40
CA GLY A 85 11.76 10.33 -40.62
C GLY A 85 10.38 10.99 -40.60
N ASP A 86 9.45 10.53 -39.74
CA ASP A 86 8.02 10.91 -39.85
C ASP A 86 7.45 11.67 -38.62
N ASP A 87 8.20 11.85 -37.53
CA ASP A 87 7.69 12.54 -36.32
C ASP A 87 7.83 14.08 -36.33
N GLU A 88 8.53 14.66 -37.32
CA GLU A 88 8.64 16.12 -37.43
C GLU A 88 7.37 16.77 -38.01
N GLU A 89 6.62 16.06 -38.86
CA GLU A 89 5.47 16.64 -39.57
C GLU A 89 4.17 16.65 -38.73
N ASP A 90 4.01 15.73 -37.77
CA ASP A 90 2.83 15.64 -36.89
C ASP A 90 3.08 16.21 -35.46
N ALA A 91 4.25 16.83 -35.28
CA ALA A 91 4.69 17.43 -34.05
C ALA A 91 3.91 18.72 -33.70
N LEU A 92 3.00 18.63 -32.72
CA LEU A 92 2.28 19.79 -32.17
C LEU A 92 3.18 20.81 -31.43
N THR A 93 4.45 20.49 -31.20
CA THR A 93 5.42 21.35 -30.50
C THR A 93 6.69 21.56 -31.32
N ARG A 94 7.28 22.75 -31.22
CA ARG A 94 8.51 23.12 -31.91
C ARG A 94 9.69 22.28 -31.41
N GLY A 95 10.59 21.87 -32.31
CA GLY A 95 11.77 21.05 -31.97
C GLY A 95 12.58 21.59 -30.79
N ASP A 96 12.85 22.90 -30.77
CA ASP A 96 13.55 23.58 -29.67
C ASP A 96 12.87 23.37 -28.29
N THR A 97 11.53 23.34 -28.26
CA THR A 97 10.77 23.15 -27.01
C THR A 97 10.79 21.71 -26.52
N ARG A 98 10.80 20.75 -27.46
CA ARG A 98 10.92 19.32 -27.15
C ARG A 98 12.28 19.01 -26.56
N GLU A 99 13.34 19.58 -27.13
CA GLU A 99 14.71 19.42 -26.66
C GLU A 99 14.87 20.00 -25.24
N ALA A 100 14.34 21.20 -25.00
CA ALA A 100 14.33 21.80 -23.66
C ALA A 100 13.55 20.97 -22.63
N MET A 101 12.44 20.32 -23.02
CA MET A 101 11.70 19.40 -22.13
C MET A 101 12.53 18.15 -21.80
N ARG A 102 13.14 17.51 -22.81
CA ARG A 102 14.00 16.33 -22.62
C ARG A 102 15.15 16.64 -21.65
N GLN A 103 15.80 17.79 -21.80
CA GLN A 103 16.87 18.23 -20.90
C GLN A 103 16.40 18.45 -19.46
N ASN A 104 15.21 19.06 -19.26
CA ASN A 104 14.64 19.23 -17.93
C ASN A 104 14.28 17.88 -17.27
N PHE A 105 13.70 16.94 -18.02
CA PHE A 105 13.40 15.60 -17.50
C PHE A 105 14.68 14.83 -17.17
N ALA A 106 15.75 14.95 -17.97
CA ALA A 106 17.04 14.35 -17.66
C ALA A 106 17.63 14.91 -16.36
N ALA A 107 17.55 16.22 -16.14
CA ALA A 107 17.99 16.86 -14.90
C ALA A 107 17.16 16.40 -13.68
N LEU A 108 15.84 16.27 -13.83
CA LEU A 108 14.96 15.74 -12.79
C LEU A 108 15.26 14.27 -12.48
N ALA A 109 15.53 13.45 -13.50
CA ALA A 109 15.89 12.04 -13.32
C ALA A 109 17.22 11.90 -12.55
N MET A 110 18.21 12.75 -12.84
CA MET A 110 19.47 12.78 -12.08
C MET A 110 19.26 13.19 -10.62
N LEU A 111 18.31 14.09 -10.33
CA LEU A 111 17.99 14.49 -8.96
C LEU A 111 17.14 13.44 -8.22
N ALA A 112 16.28 12.73 -8.94
CA ALA A 112 15.38 11.70 -8.41
C ALA A 112 16.08 10.36 -8.19
N GLN A 113 17.30 10.17 -8.71
CA GLN A 113 18.09 8.98 -8.40
C GLN A 113 18.36 8.92 -6.90
N PRO A 114 17.91 7.87 -6.20
CA PRO A 114 18.27 7.68 -4.81
C PRO A 114 19.79 7.51 -4.72
N GLY A 115 20.50 8.53 -4.24
CA GLY A 115 21.97 8.60 -4.20
C GLY A 115 22.66 7.57 -3.29
N LYS A 116 21.91 6.61 -2.75
CA LYS A 116 22.42 5.50 -1.95
C LYS A 116 21.65 4.24 -2.34
N GLN A 117 22.37 3.21 -2.79
CA GLN A 117 21.81 1.85 -2.86
C GLN A 117 21.14 1.53 -1.52
N PRO A 118 19.97 0.88 -1.50
CA PRO A 118 19.32 0.49 -0.26
C PRO A 118 20.29 -0.43 0.48
N GLN A 119 20.94 0.14 1.49
CA GLN A 119 21.80 -0.62 2.37
C GLN A 119 20.85 -1.56 3.10
N ILE A 120 20.92 -2.85 2.81
CA ILE A 120 20.22 -3.91 3.54
C ILE A 120 20.87 -3.97 4.93
N VAL A 121 20.68 -2.92 5.73
CA VAL A 121 20.79 -3.01 7.17
C VAL A 121 19.61 -3.86 7.62
N ARG A 122 19.84 -4.73 8.60
CA ARG A 122 18.84 -5.66 9.14
C ARG A 122 17.44 -5.06 9.09
N GLN A 123 16.49 -5.83 8.54
CA GLN A 123 15.07 -5.50 8.58
C GLN A 123 14.72 -4.98 9.98
N GLY A 124 14.44 -3.67 10.10
CA GLY A 124 13.99 -3.05 11.35
C GLY A 124 14.88 -2.00 12.01
N GLU A 125 16.16 -1.82 11.66
CA GLU A 125 17.03 -0.84 12.37
C GLU A 125 16.94 0.59 11.84
N THR A 126 16.56 0.78 10.56
CA THR A 126 16.29 2.11 9.96
C THR A 126 14.92 2.19 9.29
N SER A 127 14.10 1.15 9.40
CA SER A 127 12.75 1.14 8.85
C SER A 127 11.76 1.76 9.84
N LEU A 128 10.62 2.21 9.33
CA LEU A 128 9.47 2.67 10.13
C LEU A 128 9.13 1.72 11.28
N GLU A 129 9.33 0.41 11.07
CA GLU A 129 9.11 -0.63 12.07
C GLU A 129 9.89 -0.36 13.36
N GLY A 130 11.16 0.06 13.26
CA GLY A 130 11.99 0.40 14.42
C GLY A 130 11.40 1.53 15.25
N LEU A 131 10.94 2.60 14.59
CA LEU A 131 10.27 3.73 15.25
C LEU A 131 8.95 3.31 15.90
N THR A 132 8.10 2.54 15.20
CA THR A 132 6.86 2.01 15.81
C THR A 132 7.14 1.09 16.99
N ARG A 133 8.20 0.28 16.95
CA ARG A 133 8.60 -0.59 18.06
C ARG A 133 9.05 0.20 19.27
N GLU A 134 9.82 1.27 19.08
CA GLU A 134 10.21 2.18 20.15
C GLU A 134 9.00 2.86 20.81
N LEU A 135 8.01 3.25 20.01
CA LEU A 135 6.77 3.87 20.50
C LEU A 135 5.83 2.88 21.19
N LEU A 136 5.70 1.66 20.67
CA LEU A 136 4.77 0.65 21.22
C LEU A 136 5.31 -0.07 22.46
N ARG A 137 6.64 -0.16 22.61
CA ARG A 137 7.29 -0.82 23.76
C ARG A 137 6.78 -0.31 25.12
N PRO A 138 6.74 1.00 25.42
CA PRO A 138 6.26 1.47 26.73
C PRO A 138 4.77 1.17 26.97
N MET A 139 3.93 1.28 25.94
CA MET A 139 2.49 1.01 26.07
C MET A 139 2.21 -0.47 26.34
N LEU A 140 2.93 -1.36 25.66
CA LEU A 140 2.82 -2.81 25.86
C LEU A 140 3.36 -3.22 27.24
N ALA A 141 4.44 -2.60 27.71
CA ALA A 141 4.97 -2.87 29.05
C ALA A 141 3.95 -2.51 30.14
N GLU A 142 3.38 -1.30 30.10
CA GLU A 142 2.37 -0.88 31.06
C GLU A 142 1.11 -1.76 31.01
N TRP A 143 0.70 -2.18 29.81
CA TRP A 143 -0.42 -3.09 29.66
C TRP A 143 -0.13 -4.47 30.25
N LEU A 144 1.07 -5.02 30.01
CA LEU A 144 1.49 -6.29 30.57
C LEU A 144 1.55 -6.21 32.10
N ASP A 145 2.13 -5.15 32.67
CA ASP A 145 2.20 -4.99 34.12
C ASP A 145 0.82 -4.98 34.80
N LYS A 146 -0.19 -4.41 34.14
CA LYS A 146 -1.57 -4.35 34.67
C LYS A 146 -2.37 -5.65 34.48
N ASN A 147 -2.20 -6.34 33.34
CA ASN A 147 -3.10 -7.42 32.94
C ASN A 147 -2.49 -8.82 33.12
N LEU A 148 -1.16 -8.95 33.07
CA LEU A 148 -0.47 -10.23 33.16
C LEU A 148 -0.60 -10.93 34.52
N PRO A 149 -0.57 -10.24 35.68
CA PRO A 149 -0.73 -10.90 36.97
C PRO A 149 -2.05 -11.67 37.09
N GLY A 150 -3.17 -11.05 36.68
CA GLY A 150 -4.49 -11.67 36.73
C GLY A 150 -4.59 -12.91 35.84
N MET A 151 -4.10 -12.81 34.60
CA MET A 151 -4.09 -13.94 33.65
C MET A 151 -3.26 -15.11 34.19
N VAL A 152 -2.10 -14.83 34.80
CA VAL A 152 -1.24 -15.88 35.38
C VAL A 152 -1.90 -16.53 36.58
N GLU A 153 -2.56 -15.78 37.47
CA GLU A 153 -3.27 -16.37 38.61
C GLU A 153 -4.39 -17.32 38.19
N GLU A 154 -5.17 -16.98 37.16
CA GLU A 154 -6.22 -17.85 36.62
C GLU A 154 -5.63 -19.13 36.03
N LEU A 155 -4.55 -19.00 35.24
CA LEU A 155 -3.87 -20.14 34.64
C LEU A 155 -3.25 -21.06 35.71
N VAL A 156 -2.64 -20.48 36.75
CA VAL A 156 -2.06 -21.23 37.87
C VAL A 156 -3.15 -21.92 38.69
N LYS A 157 -4.28 -21.27 38.97
CA LYS A 157 -5.42 -21.90 39.65
C LYS A 157 -5.96 -23.08 38.86
N ALA A 158 -6.12 -22.92 37.54
CA ALA A 158 -6.54 -24.00 36.65
C ALA A 158 -5.53 -25.16 36.66
N GLU A 159 -4.24 -24.85 36.64
CA GLU A 159 -3.17 -25.85 36.65
C GLU A 159 -3.09 -26.62 37.99
N ILE A 160 -3.24 -25.93 39.12
CA ILE A 160 -3.31 -26.57 40.46
C ILE A 160 -4.54 -27.47 40.56
N ALA A 161 -5.72 -27.00 40.13
CA ALA A 161 -6.95 -27.79 40.14
C ALA A 161 -6.80 -29.07 39.29
N ARG A 162 -6.15 -28.97 38.13
CA ARG A 162 -5.86 -30.10 37.25
C ARG A 162 -4.93 -31.13 37.90
N ILE A 163 -3.85 -30.69 38.55
CA ILE A 163 -2.89 -31.57 39.23
C ILE A 163 -3.52 -32.20 40.47
N ALA A 164 -4.26 -31.43 41.26
CA ALA A 164 -4.95 -31.91 42.46
C ALA A 164 -6.04 -32.94 42.14
N GLY A 165 -6.82 -32.72 41.08
CA GLY A 165 -7.84 -33.66 40.62
C GLY A 165 -7.28 -34.97 40.06
N LYS A 166 -6.01 -34.99 39.62
CA LYS A 166 -5.35 -36.19 39.09
C LYS A 166 -4.69 -37.04 40.19
N LYS A 167 -4.59 -36.54 41.43
CA LYS A 167 -4.00 -37.25 42.58
C LYS A 167 -5.06 -37.86 43.53
N SER A 168 -6.34 -37.83 43.15
CA SER A 168 -7.40 -38.57 43.84
C SER A 168 -7.80 -39.83 43.08
#